data_AF-A0A3B4U0J1-F1
#
_entry.id   AF-A0A3B4U0J1-F1
#
_cell.length_a   1.000
_cell.length_b   1.000
_cell.length_c   1.000
_cell.angle_alpha   90.00
_cell.angle_beta   90.00
_cell.angle_gamma   90.00
#
_symmetry.space_group_name_H-M   'P 1'
#
loop_
_entity.id
_entity.type
_entity.pdbx_description
1 polymer ?
#
loop_
_entity_poly.entity_id
_entity_poly.type
_entity_poly.pdbx_seq_one_letter_code
_entity_poly.pdbx_strand_id
1 'polypeptide(L)'
;MSSYTCISCRVAFADGDVQRAHYKTDWHRYNLKRKVADMPPVTAENFQERVLAQRAAAEQHLNDATVTEGCAVCNKKFSSANAFQNHLQSHKHQQAEKQALLAAQRKVEKMNEKNREKGLGDEKVDHDARNEALQQALKEQQRPSLAKQGTAQTSQGATKHRTDRLEKPPRMMWLEEQAKRRERGEGATAEEGKEEK
;
A
#
# COMPACT_ATOMS: atom_id res chain seq x y z
N MET A 1 -8.17 -53.57 38.77
CA MET A 1 -8.60 -52.33 38.08
C MET A 1 -8.84 -52.69 36.63
N SER A 2 -10.03 -52.41 36.10
CA SER A 2 -10.39 -52.73 34.71
C SER A 2 -9.65 -51.79 33.76
N SER A 3 -8.92 -52.34 32.78
CA SER A 3 -8.23 -51.53 31.78
C SER A 3 -9.17 -51.19 30.63
N TYR A 4 -9.33 -49.90 30.34
CA TYR A 4 -10.13 -49.42 29.22
C TYR A 4 -9.26 -49.31 27.98
N THR A 5 -9.45 -50.18 26.99
CA THR A 5 -8.59 -50.22 25.80
C THR A 5 -9.40 -50.32 24.51
N CYS A 6 -8.83 -49.85 23.40
CA CYS A 6 -9.37 -50.07 22.06
C CYS A 6 -8.39 -50.88 21.22
N ILE A 7 -8.77 -52.10 20.86
CA ILE A 7 -7.93 -53.03 20.08
C ILE A 7 -7.70 -52.50 18.66
N SER A 8 -8.74 -51.93 18.03
CA SER A 8 -8.64 -51.41 16.66
C SER A 8 -7.70 -50.22 16.54
N CYS A 9 -7.52 -49.45 17.61
CA CYS A 9 -6.66 -48.26 17.63
C CYS A 9 -5.38 -48.45 18.45
N ARG A 10 -5.21 -49.59 19.14
CA ARG A 10 -4.07 -49.94 19.99
C ARG A 10 -3.74 -48.89 21.07
N VAL A 11 -4.78 -48.34 21.71
CA VAL A 11 -4.64 -47.36 22.78
C VAL A 11 -5.34 -47.79 24.06
N ALA A 12 -4.78 -47.35 25.19
CA ALA A 12 -5.33 -47.49 26.52
C ALA A 12 -5.81 -46.13 27.03
N PHE A 13 -6.88 -46.15 27.82
CA PHE A 13 -7.52 -44.98 28.41
C PHE A 13 -7.51 -45.10 29.93
N ALA A 14 -7.47 -43.95 30.60
CA ALA A 14 -7.61 -43.88 32.05
C ALA A 14 -9.02 -44.28 32.51
N ASP A 15 -10.05 -43.83 31.77
CA ASP A 15 -11.46 -43.96 32.16
C ASP A 15 -12.32 -44.56 31.05
N GLY A 16 -13.43 -45.20 31.47
CA GLY A 16 -14.44 -45.74 30.55
C GLY A 16 -15.19 -44.66 29.77
N ASP A 17 -15.32 -43.45 30.31
CA ASP A 17 -15.91 -42.30 29.61
C ASP A 17 -15.06 -41.86 28.42
N VAL A 18 -13.74 -41.82 28.59
CA VAL A 18 -12.80 -41.49 27.51
C VAL A 18 -12.84 -42.56 26.42
N GLN A 19 -12.97 -43.84 26.79
CA GLN A 19 -13.14 -44.94 25.83
C GLN A 19 -14.44 -44.78 25.02
N ARG A 20 -15.57 -44.44 25.66
CA ARG A 20 -16.85 -44.18 24.97
C ARG A 20 -16.76 -42.98 24.04
N ALA A 21 -16.09 -41.91 24.46
CA ALA A 21 -15.85 -40.74 23.62
C ALA A 21 -14.99 -41.10 22.41
N HIS A 22 -13.94 -41.90 22.60
CA HIS A 22 -13.06 -42.37 21.52
C HIS A 22 -13.82 -43.10 20.41
N TYR A 23 -14.74 -44.00 20.73
CA TYR A 23 -15.54 -44.72 19.71
C TYR A 23 -16.36 -43.80 18.80
N LYS A 24 -16.65 -42.57 19.22
CA LYS A 24 -17.39 -41.58 18.43
C LYS A 24 -16.49 -40.75 17.52
N THR A 25 -15.18 -40.70 17.79
CA THR A 25 -14.21 -39.90 17.04
C THR A 25 -13.99 -40.40 15.62
N ASP A 26 -13.61 -39.50 14.72
CA ASP A 26 -13.27 -39.83 13.34
C ASP A 26 -11.99 -40.68 13.24
N TRP A 27 -11.07 -40.54 14.21
CA TRP A 27 -9.88 -41.39 14.29
C TRP A 27 -10.24 -42.87 14.48
N HIS A 28 -11.18 -43.18 15.37
CA HIS A 28 -11.66 -44.55 15.56
C HIS A 28 -12.32 -45.10 14.29
N ARG A 29 -13.21 -44.30 13.68
CA ARG A 29 -13.91 -44.67 12.44
C ARG A 29 -12.94 -44.93 11.29
N TYR A 30 -11.90 -44.10 11.17
CA TYR A 30 -10.85 -44.23 10.16
C TYR A 30 -10.04 -45.52 10.36
N ASN A 31 -9.57 -45.78 11.59
CA ASN A 31 -8.85 -47.01 11.90
C ASN A 31 -9.71 -48.26 11.75
N LEU A 32 -11.01 -48.18 12.05
CA LEU A 32 -11.94 -49.28 11.82
C LEU A 32 -12.07 -49.61 10.33
N LYS A 33 -12.22 -48.61 9.46
CA LYS A 33 -12.23 -48.80 8.00
C LYS A 33 -10.92 -49.42 7.50
N ARG A 34 -9.78 -48.99 8.04
CA ARG A 34 -8.47 -49.58 7.69
C ARG A 34 -8.37 -51.04 8.12
N LYS A 35 -8.84 -51.37 9.32
CA LYS A 35 -8.88 -52.74 9.82
C LYS A 35 -9.75 -53.65 8.95
N VAL A 36 -10.89 -53.16 8.46
CA VAL A 36 -11.76 -53.91 7.52
C VAL A 36 -11.06 -54.16 6.17
N ALA A 37 -10.14 -53.27 5.77
CA ALA A 37 -9.32 -53.41 4.58
C ALA A 37 -7.97 -54.11 4.85
N ASP A 38 -7.84 -54.83 5.97
CA ASP A 38 -6.60 -55.50 6.41
C ASP A 38 -5.34 -54.61 6.45
N MET A 39 -5.54 -53.30 6.58
CA MET A 39 -4.46 -52.32 6.70
C MET A 39 -4.11 -52.04 8.17
N PRO A 40 -2.82 -51.76 8.48
CA PRO A 40 -2.41 -51.43 9.82
C PRO A 40 -3.06 -50.12 10.31
N PRO A 41 -3.39 -50.04 11.62
CA PRO A 41 -3.98 -48.83 12.21
C PRO A 41 -2.97 -47.69 12.24
N VAL A 42 -3.48 -46.46 12.12
CA VAL A 42 -2.71 -45.22 12.14
C VAL A 42 -2.72 -44.64 13.55
N THR A 43 -1.55 -44.16 13.99
CA THR A 43 -1.38 -43.50 15.29
C THR A 43 -2.16 -42.18 15.34
N ALA A 44 -2.45 -41.70 16.55
CA ALA A 44 -3.18 -40.44 16.73
C ALA A 44 -2.44 -39.25 16.10
N GLU A 45 -1.12 -39.18 16.27
CA GLU A 45 -0.26 -38.13 15.73
C GLU A 45 -0.32 -38.07 14.20
N ASN A 46 -0.17 -39.22 13.52
CA ASN A 46 -0.18 -39.28 12.06
C ASN A 46 -1.58 -38.96 11.50
N PHE A 47 -2.64 -39.38 12.20
CA PHE A 47 -3.99 -38.98 11.83
C PHE A 47 -4.18 -37.47 11.94
N GLN A 48 -3.70 -36.87 13.03
CA GLN A 48 -3.78 -35.43 13.23
C GLN A 48 -2.98 -34.67 12.15
N GLU A 49 -1.76 -35.11 11.83
CA GLU A 49 -0.95 -34.54 10.74
C GLU A 49 -1.69 -34.59 9.40
N ARG A 50 -2.32 -35.72 9.06
CA ARG A 50 -3.13 -35.83 7.84
C ARG A 50 -4.32 -34.90 7.84
N VAL A 51 -5.02 -34.75 8.97
CA VAL A 51 -6.15 -33.84 9.09
C VAL A 51 -5.70 -32.39 8.93
N LEU A 52 -4.56 -32.02 9.52
CA LEU A 52 -3.98 -30.68 9.36
C LEU A 52 -3.57 -30.42 7.91
N ALA A 53 -2.90 -31.38 7.25
CA ALA A 53 -2.53 -31.26 5.85
C ALA A 53 -3.77 -31.13 4.93
N GLN A 54 -4.83 -31.89 5.20
CA GLN A 54 -6.09 -31.76 4.45
C GLN A 54 -6.76 -30.41 4.65
N ARG A 55 -6.76 -29.86 5.87
CA ARG A 55 -7.29 -28.53 6.14
C ARG A 55 -6.48 -27.45 5.44
N ALA A 56 -5.15 -27.50 5.52
CA ALA A 56 -4.27 -26.57 4.83
C ALA A 56 -4.48 -26.59 3.31
N ALA A 57 -4.61 -27.78 2.71
CA ALA A 57 -4.90 -27.90 1.28
C ALA A 57 -6.29 -27.33 0.92
N ALA A 58 -7.31 -27.54 1.76
CA ALA A 58 -8.64 -26.98 1.55
C ALA A 58 -8.65 -25.44 1.66
N GLU A 59 -7.93 -24.88 2.64
CA GLU A 59 -7.77 -23.43 2.81
C GLU A 59 -7.03 -22.79 1.63
N GLN A 60 -5.98 -23.43 1.12
CA GLN A 60 -5.30 -22.99 -0.10
C GLN A 60 -6.26 -22.95 -1.29
N HIS A 61 -7.07 -24.00 -1.49
CA HIS A 61 -8.08 -24.01 -2.55
C HIS A 61 -9.13 -22.90 -2.40
N LEU A 62 -9.56 -22.58 -1.18
CA LEU A 62 -10.49 -21.48 -0.92
C LEU A 62 -9.85 -20.12 -1.18
N ASN A 63 -8.62 -19.91 -0.72
CA ASN A 63 -7.87 -18.69 -0.96
C ASN A 63 -7.62 -18.47 -2.46
N ASP A 64 -7.19 -19.50 -3.18
CA ASP A 64 -7.00 -19.45 -4.64
C ASP A 64 -8.31 -19.11 -5.36
N ALA A 65 -9.44 -19.68 -4.92
CA ALA A 65 -10.76 -19.34 -5.47
C ALA A 65 -11.13 -17.86 -5.22
N THR A 66 -10.82 -17.31 -4.04
CA THR A 66 -11.08 -15.90 -3.72
C THR A 66 -10.14 -14.92 -4.41
N VAL A 67 -8.90 -15.29 -4.70
CA VAL A 67 -7.93 -14.43 -5.43
C VAL A 67 -8.22 -14.42 -6.94
N THR A 68 -8.92 -15.44 -7.46
CA THR A 68 -9.26 -15.55 -8.89
C THR A 68 -10.50 -14.73 -9.28
N GLU A 69 -10.59 -13.45 -8.91
CA GLU A 69 -11.80 -12.62 -9.18
C GLU A 69 -11.83 -11.93 -10.56
N GLY A 70 -10.74 -11.95 -11.33
CA GLY A 70 -10.77 -11.63 -12.76
C GLY A 70 -9.63 -10.75 -13.27
N CYS A 71 -9.53 -10.66 -14.59
CA CYS A 71 -8.53 -9.86 -15.29
C CYS A 71 -8.98 -8.39 -15.40
N ALA A 72 -8.25 -7.45 -14.81
CA ALA A 72 -8.56 -6.02 -14.89
C ALA A 72 -8.41 -5.43 -16.31
N VAL A 73 -7.53 -5.99 -17.14
CA VAL A 73 -7.30 -5.52 -18.52
C VAL A 73 -8.43 -5.98 -19.45
N CYS A 74 -8.95 -7.18 -19.23
CA CYS A 74 -9.95 -7.79 -20.09
C CYS A 74 -11.37 -7.83 -19.49
N ASN A 75 -11.52 -7.43 -18.21
CA ASN A 75 -12.73 -7.55 -17.40
C ASN A 75 -13.40 -8.94 -17.46
N LYS A 76 -12.59 -9.99 -17.62
CA LYS A 76 -13.05 -11.39 -17.66
C LYS A 76 -12.88 -12.04 -16.30
N LYS A 77 -13.92 -12.72 -15.83
CA LYS A 77 -13.91 -13.55 -14.61
C LYS A 77 -13.60 -14.99 -14.99
N PHE A 78 -12.85 -15.70 -14.15
CA PHE A 78 -12.42 -17.07 -14.41
C PHE A 78 -12.87 -17.99 -13.29
N SER A 79 -13.24 -19.23 -13.63
CA SER A 79 -13.73 -20.22 -12.68
C SER A 79 -12.63 -20.96 -11.93
N SER A 80 -11.37 -20.83 -12.36
CA SER A 80 -10.21 -21.44 -11.70
C SER A 80 -8.95 -20.62 -11.90
N ALA A 81 -8.02 -20.69 -10.94
CA ALA A 81 -6.73 -20.01 -11.01
C ALA A 81 -5.94 -20.41 -12.27
N ASN A 82 -5.98 -21.70 -12.64
CA ASN A 82 -5.34 -22.20 -13.87
C ASN A 82 -5.93 -21.56 -15.14
N ALA A 83 -7.25 -21.36 -15.21
CA ALA A 83 -7.86 -20.69 -16.37
C ALA A 83 -7.44 -19.21 -16.44
N PHE A 84 -7.31 -18.54 -15.30
CA PHE A 84 -6.81 -17.17 -15.22
C PHE A 84 -5.33 -17.07 -15.63
N GLN A 85 -4.45 -17.95 -15.15
CA GLN A 85 -3.05 -17.96 -15.55
C GLN A 85 -2.87 -18.22 -17.05
N ASN A 86 -3.60 -19.18 -17.61
CA ASN A 86 -3.60 -19.42 -19.06
C ASN A 86 -4.11 -18.20 -19.84
N HIS A 87 -5.09 -17.48 -19.30
CA HIS A 87 -5.55 -16.22 -19.90
C HIS A 87 -4.45 -15.15 -19.92
N LEU A 88 -3.72 -14.96 -18.81
CA LEU A 88 -2.60 -14.01 -18.74
C LEU A 88 -1.49 -14.35 -19.75
N GLN A 89 -1.26 -15.64 -19.99
CA GLN A 89 -0.28 -16.10 -20.99
C GLN A 89 -0.81 -16.07 -22.43
N SER A 90 -2.11 -15.83 -22.63
CA SER A 90 -2.69 -15.80 -23.97
C SER A 90 -2.21 -14.58 -24.75
N HIS A 91 -1.92 -14.79 -26.04
CA HIS A 91 -1.51 -13.72 -26.95
C HIS A 91 -2.52 -12.56 -26.99
N LYS A 92 -3.82 -12.86 -26.82
CA LYS A 92 -4.88 -11.83 -26.79
C LYS A 92 -4.73 -10.87 -25.61
N HIS A 93 -4.40 -11.38 -24.42
CA HIS A 93 -4.18 -10.56 -23.24
C HIS A 93 -2.91 -9.71 -23.40
N GLN A 94 -1.80 -10.34 -23.78
CA GLN A 94 -0.52 -9.65 -23.98
C GLN A 94 -0.61 -8.55 -25.06
N GLN A 95 -1.34 -8.82 -26.15
CA GLN A 95 -1.57 -7.83 -27.20
C GLN A 95 -2.43 -6.67 -26.70
N ALA A 96 -3.48 -6.94 -25.92
CA ALA A 96 -4.32 -5.91 -25.32
C ALA A 96 -3.52 -5.03 -24.35
N GLU A 97 -2.68 -5.63 -23.50
CA GLU A 97 -1.78 -4.89 -22.60
C GLU A 97 -0.78 -4.02 -23.37
N LYS A 98 -0.10 -4.59 -24.36
CA LYS A 98 0.86 -3.85 -25.18
C LYS A 98 0.20 -2.69 -25.92
N GLN A 99 -1.01 -2.91 -26.46
CA GLN A 99 -1.75 -1.86 -27.14
C GLN A 99 -2.20 -0.76 -26.17
N ALA A 100 -2.65 -1.11 -24.97
CA ALA A 100 -3.03 -0.15 -23.94
C ALA A 100 -1.83 0.71 -23.50
N LEU A 101 -0.65 0.10 -23.33
CA LEU A 101 0.59 0.83 -23.02
C LEU A 101 0.99 1.80 -24.13
N LEU A 102 0.96 1.35 -25.39
CA LEU A 102 1.30 2.22 -26.53
C LEU A 102 0.30 3.37 -26.68
N ALA A 103 -0.99 3.13 -26.45
CA ALA A 103 -2.01 4.17 -26.46
C ALA A 103 -1.79 5.21 -25.34
N ALA A 104 -1.42 4.75 -24.13
CA ALA A 104 -1.07 5.62 -23.03
C ALA A 104 0.18 6.46 -23.34
N GLN A 105 1.23 5.85 -23.89
CA GLN A 105 2.45 6.55 -24.31
C GLN A 105 2.17 7.63 -25.35
N ARG A 106 1.41 7.31 -26.40
CA ARG A 106 1.00 8.30 -27.42
C ARG A 106 0.17 9.43 -26.84
N LYS A 107 -0.67 9.14 -25.83
CA LYS A 107 -1.47 10.17 -25.16
C LYS A 107 -0.59 11.12 -24.35
N VAL A 108 0.41 10.59 -23.64
CA VAL A 108 1.41 11.39 -22.91
C VAL A 108 2.23 12.22 -23.88
N GLU A 109 2.68 11.64 -24.98
CA GLU A 109 3.45 12.35 -26.01
C GLU A 109 2.65 13.51 -26.63
N LYS A 110 1.39 13.26 -27.01
CA LYS A 110 0.49 14.35 -27.46
C LYS A 110 0.22 15.40 -26.39
N MET A 111 0.19 15.00 -25.12
CA MET A 111 0.03 15.96 -24.02
C MET A 111 1.29 16.80 -23.85
N ASN A 112 2.47 16.20 -23.98
CA ASN A 112 3.76 16.88 -23.96
C ASN A 112 3.95 17.82 -25.16
N GLU A 113 3.58 17.39 -26.35
CA GLU A 113 3.61 18.20 -27.57
C GLU A 113 2.70 19.42 -27.44
N LYS A 114 1.46 19.24 -26.98
CA LYS A 114 0.55 20.35 -26.69
C LYS A 114 1.06 21.28 -25.61
N ASN A 115 1.80 20.78 -24.61
CA ASN A 115 2.45 21.62 -23.62
C ASN A 115 3.60 22.44 -24.22
N ARG A 116 4.36 21.86 -25.17
CA ARG A 116 5.39 22.60 -25.92
C ARG A 116 4.78 23.66 -26.83
N GLU A 117 3.70 23.36 -27.55
CA GLU A 117 2.99 24.31 -28.42
C GLU A 117 2.34 25.46 -27.64
N LYS A 118 1.88 25.20 -26.41
CA LYS A 118 1.33 26.24 -25.50
C LYS A 118 2.41 27.08 -24.81
N GLY A 119 3.67 26.98 -25.21
CA GLY A 119 4.77 27.82 -24.71
C GLY A 119 5.26 27.45 -23.31
N LEU A 120 4.92 26.27 -22.78
CA LEU A 120 5.48 25.75 -21.52
C LEU A 120 6.76 24.93 -21.74
N GLY A 121 7.26 24.87 -22.98
CA GLY A 121 8.49 24.17 -23.34
C GLY A 121 9.57 25.13 -23.81
N ASP A 122 10.60 25.30 -22.99
CA ASP A 122 11.92 25.84 -23.34
C ASP A 122 11.91 27.17 -24.10
N GLU A 123 11.22 28.18 -23.57
CA GLU A 123 11.85 29.50 -23.68
C GLU A 123 13.05 29.41 -22.73
N LYS A 124 14.27 29.35 -23.30
CA LYS A 124 15.50 29.60 -22.55
C LYS A 124 15.49 31.05 -22.07
N VAL A 125 14.52 31.41 -21.24
CA VAL A 125 14.66 32.54 -20.34
C VAL A 125 15.79 32.09 -19.43
N ASP A 126 16.98 32.62 -19.70
CA ASP A 126 18.16 32.40 -18.89
C ASP A 126 17.74 32.50 -17.42
N HIS A 127 17.70 31.35 -16.77
CA HIS A 127 17.09 31.23 -15.44
C HIS A 127 17.91 32.06 -14.44
N ASP A 128 19.18 32.29 -14.76
CA ASP A 128 20.11 33.17 -14.05
C ASP A 128 19.71 34.63 -14.22
N ALA A 129 19.48 35.14 -15.45
CA ALA A 129 18.97 36.49 -15.67
C ALA A 129 17.62 36.76 -14.99
N ARG A 130 16.70 35.78 -14.98
CA ARG A 130 15.39 35.93 -14.31
C ARG A 130 15.55 35.97 -12.79
N ASN A 131 16.42 35.13 -12.24
CA ASN A 131 16.67 35.07 -10.81
C ASN A 131 17.45 36.31 -10.33
N GLU A 132 18.38 36.82 -11.13
CA GLU A 132 19.11 38.06 -10.88
C GLU A 132 18.16 39.27 -10.89
N ALA A 133 17.29 39.38 -11.89
CA ALA A 133 16.28 40.43 -11.96
C ALA A 133 15.35 40.41 -10.72
N LEU A 134 15.01 39.22 -10.23
CA LEU A 134 14.19 39.06 -9.02
C LEU A 134 14.95 39.55 -7.77
N GLN A 135 16.23 39.20 -7.63
CA GLN A 135 17.07 39.67 -6.52
C GLN A 135 17.30 41.18 -6.57
N GLN A 136 17.49 41.76 -7.76
CA GLN A 136 17.62 43.20 -7.94
C GLN A 136 16.33 43.93 -7.55
N ALA A 137 15.16 43.42 -7.94
CA ALA A 137 13.87 44.00 -7.56
C ALA A 137 13.62 43.94 -6.05
N LEU A 138 13.98 42.83 -5.40
CA LEU A 138 13.89 42.69 -3.94
C LEU A 138 14.86 43.63 -3.23
N LYS A 139 16.07 43.82 -3.77
CA LYS A 139 17.09 44.73 -3.24
C LYS A 139 16.66 46.20 -3.34
N GLU A 140 16.02 46.59 -4.44
CA GLU A 140 15.48 47.95 -4.62
C GLU A 140 14.31 48.22 -3.67
N GLN A 141 13.42 47.23 -3.43
CA GLN A 141 12.38 47.35 -2.40
C GLN A 141 12.94 47.41 -0.97
N GLN A 142 14.10 46.83 -0.74
CA GLN A 142 14.80 46.86 0.55
C GLN A 142 15.78 48.05 0.69
N ARG A 143 15.92 48.91 -0.32
CA ARG A 143 16.67 50.16 -0.15
C ARG A 143 15.91 51.06 0.82
N PRO A 144 16.46 51.41 1.99
CA PRO A 144 15.83 52.39 2.85
C PRO A 144 15.79 53.73 2.11
N SER A 145 14.59 54.27 1.92
CA SER A 145 14.40 55.65 1.52
C SER A 145 15.03 56.54 2.59
N LEU A 146 16.24 57.04 2.32
CA LEU A 146 16.79 58.20 3.02
C LEU A 146 16.05 59.44 2.50
N ALA A 147 15.56 60.27 3.42
CA ALA A 147 15.00 61.61 3.23
C ALA A 147 13.45 61.75 3.17
N LYS A 148 12.86 62.07 4.32
CA LYS A 148 11.72 62.98 4.45
C LYS A 148 11.95 63.93 5.63
N GLN A 149 12.40 65.16 5.34
CA GLN A 149 12.07 66.36 6.13
C GLN A 149 11.77 67.51 5.15
N GLY A 150 10.55 68.07 5.27
CA GLY A 150 10.08 69.34 4.68
C GLY A 150 9.94 69.33 3.16
N THR A 151 8.87 69.80 2.51
CA THR A 151 7.83 70.75 2.89
C THR A 151 6.68 70.62 1.88
N ALA A 152 5.48 70.98 2.33
CA ALA A 152 4.23 70.92 1.59
C ALA A 152 4.19 71.82 0.34
N GLN A 153 3.49 71.37 -0.72
CA GLN A 153 2.21 71.93 -1.19
C GLN A 153 1.83 71.41 -2.59
N THR A 154 0.54 71.03 -2.72
CA THR A 154 -0.39 71.09 -3.89
C THR A 154 0.12 70.61 -5.26
N SER A 155 -0.54 69.76 -6.05
CA SER A 155 -1.97 69.67 -6.34
C SER A 155 -2.29 68.46 -7.24
N GLN A 156 -3.52 67.93 -7.10
CA GLN A 156 -4.33 67.20 -8.09
C GLN A 156 -3.94 65.77 -8.48
N GLY A 157 -4.93 64.85 -8.38
CA GLY A 157 -4.94 63.60 -9.17
C GLY A 157 -5.34 62.32 -8.44
N ALA A 158 -6.65 62.15 -8.23
CA ALA A 158 -7.42 60.89 -8.31
C ALA A 158 -6.93 59.54 -7.70
N THR A 159 -7.88 58.93 -6.96
CA THR A 159 -8.23 57.49 -6.87
C THR A 159 -7.90 56.68 -5.59
N LYS A 160 -8.98 56.02 -5.13
CA LYS A 160 -9.13 54.72 -4.43
C LYS A 160 -8.59 54.56 -3.00
N HIS A 161 -9.54 54.50 -2.05
CA HIS A 161 -9.41 53.69 -0.84
C HIS A 161 -10.08 52.32 -1.05
N ARG A 162 -9.30 51.24 -0.98
CA ARG A 162 -9.66 50.04 -0.23
C ARG A 162 -8.40 49.20 0.01
N THR A 163 -7.97 49.19 1.26
CA THR A 163 -6.83 48.44 1.79
C THR A 163 -7.17 46.95 1.84
N ASP A 164 -6.38 46.16 1.12
CA ASP A 164 -6.36 44.70 1.17
C ASP A 164 -5.52 44.26 2.38
N ARG A 165 -6.14 43.51 3.30
CA ARG A 165 -5.46 42.83 4.41
C ARG A 165 -5.14 41.42 3.93
N LEU A 166 -3.99 41.27 3.28
CA LEU A 166 -3.49 39.98 2.81
C LEU A 166 -2.83 39.23 3.97
N GLU A 167 -3.63 38.47 4.73
CA GLU A 167 -3.10 37.51 5.69
C GLU A 167 -2.29 36.43 4.96
N LYS A 168 -1.11 36.13 5.51
CA LYS A 168 -0.15 35.20 4.90
C LYS A 168 -0.82 33.84 4.66
N PRO A 169 -0.71 33.27 3.45
CA PRO A 169 -1.35 32.01 3.11
C PRO A 169 -0.97 30.90 4.11
N PRO A 170 -1.93 30.05 4.55
CA PRO A 170 -1.69 29.02 5.56
C PRO A 170 -0.50 28.10 5.28
N ARG A 171 -0.18 27.89 4.00
CA ARG A 171 0.98 27.11 3.56
C ARG A 171 2.33 27.73 3.96
N MET A 172 2.44 29.05 3.96
CA MET A 172 3.65 29.75 4.37
C MET A 172 3.86 29.68 5.88
N MET A 173 2.78 29.79 6.66
CA MET A 173 2.81 29.61 8.11
C MET A 173 3.31 28.21 8.49
N TRP A 174 2.87 27.17 7.78
CA TRP A 174 3.34 25.80 8.01
C TRP A 174 4.82 25.60 7.69
N LEU A 175 5.33 26.22 6.61
CA LEU A 175 6.74 26.19 6.24
C LEU A 175 7.62 26.94 7.27
N GLU A 176 7.16 28.09 7.74
CA GLU A 176 7.81 28.85 8.82
C GLU A 176 7.81 28.05 10.13
N GLU A 177 6.72 27.36 10.47
CA GLU A 177 6.61 26.50 11.65
C GLU A 177 7.61 25.32 11.59
N GLN A 178 7.72 24.67 10.43
CA GLN A 178 8.70 23.60 10.21
C GLN A 178 10.15 24.08 10.33
N ALA A 179 10.46 25.26 9.76
CA ALA A 179 11.78 25.86 9.87
C ALA A 179 12.11 26.21 11.33
N LYS A 180 11.14 26.78 12.07
CA LYS A 180 11.29 27.13 13.49
C LYS A 180 11.39 25.92 14.41
N ARG A 181 10.81 24.77 14.04
CA ARG A 181 11.00 23.48 14.72
C ARG A 181 12.41 22.94 14.50
N ARG A 182 12.96 23.09 13.29
CA ARG A 182 14.33 22.71 12.94
C ARG A 182 15.38 23.57 13.65
N GLU A 183 15.15 24.88 13.77
CA GLU A 183 16.03 25.80 14.51
C GLU A 183 16.01 25.59 16.02
N ARG A 184 14.86 25.16 16.58
CA ARG A 184 14.76 24.79 18.01
C ARG A 184 15.36 23.43 18.35
N GLY A 185 15.95 22.72 17.38
CA GLY A 185 16.63 21.46 17.63
C GLY A 185 15.71 20.33 18.11
N GLU A 186 14.40 20.43 17.90
CA GLU A 186 13.45 19.35 18.21
C GLU A 186 13.45 18.33 17.06
N GLY A 187 14.56 17.60 16.96
CA GLY A 187 14.60 16.31 16.28
C GLY A 187 13.74 15.30 17.05
N ALA A 188 13.01 14.47 16.31
CA ALA A 188 12.30 13.32 16.85
C ALA A 188 13.24 12.50 17.76
N THR A 189 12.88 12.36 19.04
CA THR A 189 13.54 11.44 19.96
C THR A 189 13.21 10.00 19.56
N ALA A 190 14.14 9.38 18.84
CA ALA A 190 14.45 7.95 18.86
C ALA A 190 15.98 7.92 18.79
N GLU A 191 16.75 7.43 19.74
CA GLU A 191 16.63 6.22 20.55
C GLU A 191 17.40 6.38 21.88
N GLU A 192 17.04 5.60 22.91
CA GLU A 192 18.01 5.02 23.83
C GLU A 192 17.81 3.51 23.86
N GLY A 193 18.81 2.76 23.40
CA GLY A 193 18.88 1.32 23.54
C GLY A 193 19.94 0.91 24.56
N LYS A 194 19.61 -0.14 25.35
CA LYS A 194 20.52 -1.14 26.00
C LYS A 194 21.53 -0.59 27.04
N GLU A 195 21.95 -1.22 28.14
CA GLU A 195 21.92 -2.53 28.84
C GLU A 195 22.53 -2.18 30.24
N GLU A 196 22.13 -2.69 31.41
CA GLU A 196 22.71 -3.87 32.08
C GLU A 196 22.50 -3.71 33.61
N LYS A 197 21.96 -4.72 34.28
CA LYS A 197 22.39 -5.24 35.58
C LYS A 197 21.95 -6.69 35.70
#